data_AF-A0A8J2ZYN7-F1
#
_entry.id   AF-A0A8J2ZYN7-F1
#
_cell.length_a   1.000
_cell.length_b   1.000
_cell.length_c   1.000
_cell.angle_alpha   90.00
_cell.angle_beta   90.00
_cell.angle_gamma   90.00
#
_symmetry.space_group_name_H-M   'P 1'
#
loop_
_entity.id
_entity.type
_entity.pdbx_description
1 polymer ?
#
loop_
_entity_poly.entity_id
_entity_poly.type
_entity_poly.pdbx_seq_one_letter_code
_entity_poly.pdbx_strand_id
1 'polypeptide(L)'
;MATKDFKTVERKGMIFAPENKDVLIFPEKINGKYYALHRPVPKSVGGPEVWIAESTNLVHWGNHKHLLGLRESMWDNGRIGGGAVPIKTDKGWLELYHGADKDHRYCMGAVLLDLNDPTKVIARSNQPILEPEADYEVEGFFGNVVFSCGALLEGDKVKIYYGVADTSMAGAELSLQDILDTLVYLD
;
A
#
# COMPACT_ATOMS: atom_id res chain seq x y z
N MET A 1 12.62 -11.26 -6.51
CA MET A 1 13.30 -12.48 -6.01
C MET A 1 12.24 -13.45 -5.48
N ALA A 2 12.53 -14.75 -5.36
CA ALA A 2 11.58 -15.75 -4.85
C ALA A 2 12.29 -16.81 -3.99
N THR A 3 11.58 -17.36 -3.01
CA THR A 3 12.07 -18.42 -2.11
C THR A 3 10.90 -19.28 -1.63
N LYS A 4 11.19 -20.47 -1.10
CA LYS A 4 10.23 -21.35 -0.43
C LYS A 4 10.58 -21.63 1.03
N ASP A 5 11.77 -21.22 1.47
CA ASP A 5 12.35 -21.59 2.78
C ASP A 5 13.01 -20.40 3.50
N PHE A 6 13.05 -19.22 2.87
CA PHE A 6 13.77 -18.02 3.33
C PHE A 6 15.28 -18.21 3.52
N LYS A 7 15.86 -19.26 2.93
CA LYS A 7 17.31 -19.56 2.93
C LYS A 7 17.87 -19.53 1.52
N THR A 8 17.20 -20.21 0.59
CA THR A 8 17.58 -20.29 -0.82
C THR A 8 16.79 -19.28 -1.63
N VAL A 9 17.48 -18.41 -2.36
CA VAL A 9 16.85 -17.29 -3.08
C VAL A 9 17.15 -17.38 -4.57
N GLU A 10 16.09 -17.35 -5.39
CA GLU A 10 16.17 -17.22 -6.83
C GLU A 10 15.99 -15.75 -7.26
N ARG A 11 16.99 -15.19 -7.96
CA ARG A 11 16.91 -13.82 -8.50
C ARG A 11 16.13 -13.82 -9.80
N LYS A 12 14.93 -13.22 -9.77
CA LYS A 12 14.03 -13.06 -10.95
C LYS A 12 14.31 -11.82 -11.82
N GLY A 13 15.34 -11.04 -11.50
CA GLY A 13 15.63 -9.76 -12.18
C GLY A 13 14.75 -8.60 -11.69
N MET A 14 14.70 -7.52 -12.47
CA MET A 14 13.84 -6.35 -12.21
C MET A 14 12.45 -6.60 -12.80
N ILE A 15 11.44 -6.71 -11.94
CA ILE A 15 10.06 -6.97 -12.36
C ILE A 15 9.31 -5.68 -12.75
N PHE A 16 9.79 -4.52 -12.33
CA PHE A 16 9.35 -3.19 -12.77
C PHE A 16 10.58 -2.33 -13.09
N ALA A 17 10.49 -1.51 -14.14
CA ALA A 17 11.58 -0.63 -14.58
C ALA A 17 11.71 0.61 -13.68
N PRO A 18 12.91 1.22 -13.58
CA PRO A 18 13.09 2.49 -12.88
C PRO A 18 12.45 3.68 -13.64
N GLU A 19 12.01 4.73 -12.96
CA GLU A 19 11.92 4.88 -11.50
C GLU A 19 10.60 4.33 -10.96
N ASN A 20 10.67 3.35 -10.03
CA ASN A 20 9.50 2.68 -9.48
C ASN A 20 9.84 2.04 -8.12
N LYS A 21 8.87 1.99 -7.21
CA LYS A 21 8.97 1.37 -5.88
C LYS A 21 7.57 1.00 -5.36
N ASP A 22 7.48 0.61 -4.09
CA ASP A 22 6.22 0.28 -3.40
C ASP A 22 5.39 -0.77 -4.15
N VAL A 23 6.09 -1.82 -4.62
CA VAL A 23 5.48 -2.89 -5.40
C VAL A 23 4.88 -3.93 -4.47
N LEU A 24 3.56 -4.15 -4.57
CA LEU A 24 2.83 -5.13 -3.79
C LEU A 24 2.13 -6.14 -4.69
N ILE A 25 2.61 -7.38 -4.69
CA ILE A 25 1.99 -8.48 -5.44
C ILE A 25 0.77 -8.97 -4.65
N PHE A 26 -0.39 -9.07 -5.31
CA PHE A 26 -1.58 -9.66 -4.72
C PHE A 26 -1.32 -11.13 -4.35
N PRO A 27 -1.87 -11.63 -3.24
CA PRO A 27 -1.49 -12.94 -2.70
C PRO A 27 -2.04 -14.13 -3.49
N GLU A 28 -2.92 -13.91 -4.46
CA GLU A 28 -3.49 -14.95 -5.33
C GLU A 28 -3.76 -14.44 -6.75
N LYS A 29 -4.11 -15.38 -7.65
CA LYS A 29 -4.65 -15.01 -8.97
C LYS A 29 -6.08 -14.52 -8.84
N ILE A 30 -6.41 -13.47 -9.58
CA ILE A 30 -7.76 -12.93 -9.73
C ILE A 30 -8.16 -13.12 -11.19
N ASN A 31 -9.21 -13.92 -11.41
CA ASN A 31 -9.71 -14.24 -12.76
C ASN A 31 -8.63 -14.69 -13.75
N GLY A 32 -7.72 -15.56 -13.27
CA GLY A 32 -6.67 -16.19 -14.07
C GLY A 32 -5.37 -15.38 -14.21
N LYS A 33 -5.32 -14.14 -13.72
CA LYS A 33 -4.15 -13.26 -13.78
C LYS A 33 -3.63 -12.93 -12.38
N TYR A 34 -2.34 -12.63 -12.29
CA TYR A 34 -1.75 -11.98 -11.12
C TYR A 34 -1.86 -10.46 -11.26
N TYR A 35 -1.89 -9.77 -10.13
CA TYR A 35 -1.85 -8.31 -10.08
C TYR A 35 -0.75 -7.84 -9.13
N ALA A 36 -0.23 -6.65 -9.39
CA ALA A 36 0.65 -5.96 -8.47
C ALA A 36 0.36 -4.46 -8.48
N LEU A 37 0.27 -3.86 -7.29
CA LEU A 37 0.40 -2.42 -7.15
C LEU A 37 1.85 -2.03 -7.37
N HIS A 38 2.09 -0.84 -7.93
CA HIS A 38 3.41 -0.26 -8.08
C HIS A 38 3.31 1.26 -8.11
N ARG A 39 4.43 1.95 -7.93
CA ARG A 39 4.45 3.41 -7.80
C ARG A 39 5.58 4.01 -8.64
N PRO A 40 5.32 4.34 -9.92
CA PRO A 40 6.24 5.12 -10.73
C PRO A 40 6.48 6.50 -10.10
N VAL A 41 7.71 7.02 -10.23
CA VAL A 41 8.06 8.38 -9.78
C VAL A 41 8.54 9.18 -10.99
N PRO A 42 7.60 9.73 -11.79
CA PRO A 42 7.97 10.38 -13.04
C PRO A 42 8.70 11.71 -12.79
N LYS A 43 9.74 11.97 -13.58
CA LYS A 43 10.49 13.25 -13.51
C LYS A 43 9.77 14.41 -14.20
N SER A 44 9.01 14.15 -15.25
CA SER A 44 8.48 15.19 -16.14
C SER A 44 7.02 15.54 -15.87
N VAL A 45 6.11 14.56 -15.98
CA VAL A 45 4.65 14.77 -15.85
C VAL A 45 4.05 13.61 -15.07
N GLY A 46 3.14 13.93 -14.14
CA GLY A 46 2.51 12.99 -13.22
C GLY A 46 3.07 13.11 -11.80
N GLY A 47 2.33 12.57 -10.83
CA GLY A 47 2.74 12.51 -9.43
C GLY A 47 3.27 11.13 -9.02
N PRO A 48 3.91 11.03 -7.84
CA PRO A 48 4.24 9.76 -7.22
C PRO A 48 2.97 9.07 -6.68
N GLU A 49 2.21 8.47 -7.60
CA GLU A 49 0.86 7.92 -7.44
C GLU A 49 0.83 6.39 -7.61
N VAL A 50 -0.24 5.74 -7.12
CA VAL A 50 -0.34 4.27 -7.18
C VAL A 50 -0.92 3.82 -8.51
N TRP A 51 -0.24 2.86 -9.13
CA TRP A 51 -0.63 2.18 -10.35
C TRP A 51 -0.82 0.68 -10.08
N ILE A 52 -1.51 0.01 -10.99
CA ILE A 52 -1.68 -1.44 -10.98
C ILE A 52 -1.28 -2.04 -12.32
N ALA A 53 -0.65 -3.21 -12.29
CA ALA A 53 -0.29 -3.99 -13.46
C ALA A 53 -0.75 -5.43 -13.30
N GLU A 54 -0.96 -6.11 -14.41
CA GLU A 54 -1.29 -7.55 -14.43
C GLU A 54 -0.13 -8.38 -14.98
N SER A 55 -0.10 -9.67 -14.63
CA SER A 55 0.88 -10.63 -15.11
C SER A 55 0.28 -12.03 -15.22
N THR A 56 0.81 -12.83 -16.14
CA THR A 56 0.50 -14.26 -16.22
C THR A 56 1.50 -15.15 -15.46
N ASN A 57 2.66 -14.61 -15.07
CA ASN A 57 3.78 -15.40 -14.56
C ASN A 57 4.61 -14.76 -13.43
N LEU A 58 4.18 -13.61 -12.88
CA LEU A 58 4.87 -12.83 -11.83
C LEU A 58 6.23 -12.21 -12.23
N VAL A 59 6.64 -12.34 -13.49
CA VAL A 59 7.93 -11.83 -13.99
C VAL A 59 7.73 -10.74 -15.03
N HIS A 60 6.79 -10.94 -15.96
CA HIS A 60 6.46 -9.97 -17.00
C HIS A 60 5.14 -9.30 -16.65
N TRP A 61 5.19 -7.98 -16.48
CA TRP A 61 4.08 -7.14 -16.06
C TRP A 61 3.68 -6.19 -17.19
N GLY A 62 2.38 -5.95 -17.33
CA GLY A 62 1.83 -5.09 -18.37
C GLY A 62 0.40 -4.65 -18.05
N ASN A 63 -0.28 -4.11 -19.05
CA ASN A 63 -1.63 -3.52 -18.88
C ASN A 63 -1.68 -2.53 -17.71
N HIS A 64 -0.66 -1.66 -17.61
CA HIS A 64 -0.52 -0.70 -16.52
C HIS A 64 -1.69 0.29 -16.52
N LYS A 65 -2.28 0.51 -15.35
CA LYS A 65 -3.36 1.48 -15.13
C LYS A 65 -3.05 2.34 -13.93
N HIS A 66 -3.32 3.63 -14.02
CA HIS A 66 -3.38 4.50 -12.85
C HIS A 66 -4.53 4.03 -11.94
N LEU A 67 -4.29 3.95 -10.64
CA LEU A 67 -5.27 3.42 -9.67
C LEU A 67 -5.67 4.45 -8.62
N LEU A 68 -4.70 5.07 -7.93
CA LEU A 68 -4.95 6.07 -6.90
C LEU A 68 -4.10 7.29 -7.15
N GLY A 69 -4.76 8.46 -7.17
CA GLY A 69 -4.11 9.76 -7.30
C GLY A 69 -4.01 10.52 -5.97
N LEU A 70 -3.19 11.56 -5.98
CA LEU A 70 -3.04 12.51 -4.87
C LEU A 70 -4.32 13.34 -4.68
N ARG A 71 -4.60 13.74 -3.44
CA ARG A 71 -5.76 14.59 -3.11
C ARG A 71 -5.27 15.90 -2.52
N GLU A 72 -5.24 16.96 -3.32
CA GLU A 72 -4.59 18.26 -3.01
C GLU A 72 -4.91 18.82 -1.61
N SER A 73 -6.17 18.70 -1.18
CA SER A 73 -6.66 19.23 0.11
C SER A 73 -6.66 18.22 1.25
N MET A 74 -5.97 17.08 1.12
CA MET A 74 -5.96 16.01 2.12
C MET A 74 -4.52 15.66 2.54
N TRP A 75 -4.42 14.78 3.54
CA TRP A 75 -3.16 14.33 4.16
C TRP A 75 -2.23 13.55 3.20
N ASP A 76 -2.73 13.13 2.04
CA ASP A 76 -2.01 12.38 1.03
C ASP A 76 -1.80 13.18 -0.27
N ASN A 77 -1.55 14.48 -0.13
CA ASN A 77 -1.37 15.43 -1.23
C ASN A 77 0.05 15.52 -1.80
N GLY A 78 1.05 14.94 -1.13
CA GLY A 78 2.45 14.99 -1.55
C GLY A 78 2.88 13.76 -2.33
N ARG A 79 2.61 12.57 -1.76
CA ARG A 79 2.87 11.26 -2.39
C ARG A 79 2.06 10.16 -1.75
N ILE A 80 1.81 9.09 -2.50
CA ILE A 80 1.18 7.86 -2.02
C ILE A 80 1.88 6.63 -2.56
N GLY A 81 1.80 5.52 -1.85
CA GLY A 81 2.37 4.25 -2.28
C GLY A 81 1.78 3.09 -1.47
N GLY A 82 1.91 1.88 -2.02
CA GLY A 82 1.44 0.69 -1.31
C GLY A 82 2.20 0.49 0.01
N GLY A 83 1.52 -0.05 1.01
CA GLY A 83 2.12 -0.45 2.29
C GLY A 83 2.15 -1.96 2.50
N ALA A 84 1.07 -2.51 3.06
CA ALA A 84 0.94 -3.94 3.29
C ALA A 84 0.34 -4.67 2.07
N VAL A 85 0.73 -5.94 1.86
CA VAL A 85 0.12 -6.81 0.83
C VAL A 85 -1.41 -6.73 0.90
N PRO A 86 -2.13 -6.57 -0.24
CA PRO A 86 -3.59 -6.50 -0.24
C PRO A 86 -4.24 -7.68 0.49
N ILE A 87 -5.12 -7.34 1.42
CA ILE A 87 -5.84 -8.27 2.30
C ILE A 87 -7.19 -8.57 1.64
N LYS A 88 -7.47 -9.86 1.41
CA LYS A 88 -8.76 -10.28 0.88
C LYS A 88 -9.83 -10.20 1.98
N THR A 89 -10.93 -9.53 1.69
CA THR A 89 -12.12 -9.47 2.55
C THR A 89 -13.37 -9.90 1.75
N ASP A 90 -14.50 -10.05 2.43
CA ASP A 90 -15.80 -10.27 1.79
C ASP A 90 -16.29 -9.03 1.01
N LYS A 91 -15.82 -7.83 1.38
CA LYS A 91 -16.16 -6.55 0.72
C LYS A 91 -15.26 -6.20 -0.46
N GLY A 92 -14.08 -6.80 -0.57
CA GLY A 92 -13.08 -6.48 -1.59
C GLY A 92 -11.64 -6.73 -1.15
N TRP A 93 -10.69 -6.24 -1.94
CA TRP A 93 -9.28 -6.21 -1.57
C TRP A 93 -8.99 -4.94 -0.77
N LEU A 94 -8.77 -5.09 0.53
CA LEU A 94 -8.34 -4.01 1.41
C LEU A 94 -6.83 -3.82 1.25
N GLU A 95 -6.40 -2.63 0.89
CA GLU A 95 -4.99 -2.27 0.91
C GLU A 95 -4.74 -1.11 1.86
N LEU A 96 -3.64 -1.22 2.60
CA LEU A 96 -3.22 -0.26 3.61
C LEU A 96 -2.05 0.55 3.03
N TYR A 97 -2.37 1.63 2.33
CA TYR A 97 -1.39 2.49 1.67
C TYR A 97 -0.79 3.52 2.63
N HIS A 98 0.43 3.95 2.34
CA HIS A 98 0.99 5.14 2.97
C HIS A 98 0.68 6.38 2.13
N GLY A 99 0.45 7.50 2.78
CA GLY A 99 0.39 8.82 2.17
C GLY A 99 1.25 9.79 2.96
N ALA A 100 1.94 10.68 2.24
CA ALA A 100 2.61 11.81 2.86
C ALA A 100 2.12 13.11 2.26
N ASP A 101 1.97 14.11 3.12
CA ASP A 101 1.68 15.46 2.68
C ASP A 101 2.94 16.14 2.09
N LYS A 102 2.76 17.38 1.64
CA LYS A 102 3.84 18.21 1.07
C LYS A 102 4.90 18.61 2.11
N ASP A 103 4.56 18.56 3.40
CA ASP A 103 5.47 18.80 4.51
C ASP A 103 6.15 17.50 5.01
N HIS A 104 5.93 16.40 4.30
CA HIS A 104 6.51 15.08 4.53
C HIS A 104 6.08 14.40 5.83
N ARG A 105 4.88 14.68 6.34
CA ARG A 105 4.25 13.86 7.38
C ARG A 105 3.68 12.59 6.75
N TYR A 106 4.14 11.42 7.17
CA TYR A 106 3.66 10.13 6.64
C TYR A 106 2.62 9.50 7.56
N CYS A 107 1.51 9.09 6.98
CA CYS A 107 0.41 8.40 7.64
C CYS A 107 0.00 7.15 6.84
N MET A 108 -0.77 6.27 7.47
CA MET A 108 -1.40 5.14 6.79
C MET A 108 -2.87 5.43 6.53
N GLY A 109 -3.35 5.07 5.35
CA GLY A 109 -4.76 5.09 4.97
C GLY A 109 -5.24 3.71 4.54
N ALA A 110 -6.51 3.64 4.14
CA ALA A 110 -7.10 2.42 3.62
C ALA A 110 -7.81 2.68 2.29
N VAL A 111 -7.70 1.72 1.39
CA VAL A 111 -8.43 1.66 0.14
C VAL A 111 -9.04 0.28 -0.04
N LEU A 112 -10.25 0.23 -0.60
CA LEU A 112 -10.91 -1.01 -0.95
C LEU A 112 -11.03 -1.09 -2.47
N LEU A 113 -10.56 -2.20 -3.04
CA LEU A 113 -10.62 -2.50 -4.47
C LEU A 113 -11.62 -3.63 -4.72
N ASP A 114 -12.24 -3.65 -5.90
CA ASP A 114 -13.20 -4.70 -6.26
C ASP A 114 -12.54 -6.09 -6.26
N LEU A 115 -13.26 -7.10 -5.75
CA LEU A 115 -12.74 -8.45 -5.55
C LEU A 115 -12.40 -9.18 -6.86
N ASN A 116 -13.14 -8.89 -7.93
CA ASN A 116 -13.04 -9.55 -9.23
C ASN A 116 -12.24 -8.72 -10.24
N ASP A 117 -12.22 -7.41 -10.08
CA ASP A 117 -11.44 -6.48 -10.89
C ASP A 117 -10.71 -5.46 -9.99
N PRO A 118 -9.50 -5.79 -9.49
CA PRO A 118 -8.76 -4.92 -8.58
C PRO A 118 -8.29 -3.61 -9.24
N THR A 119 -8.57 -3.41 -10.53
CA THR A 119 -8.33 -2.15 -11.22
C THR A 119 -9.41 -1.10 -10.92
N LYS A 120 -10.44 -1.46 -10.16
CA LYS A 120 -11.52 -0.58 -9.69
C LYS A 120 -11.38 -0.30 -8.20
N VAL A 121 -11.27 0.98 -7.87
CA VAL A 121 -11.34 1.46 -6.49
C VAL A 121 -12.82 1.62 -6.14
N ILE A 122 -13.26 0.99 -5.06
CA ILE A 122 -14.66 1.03 -4.62
C ILE A 122 -14.87 1.89 -3.38
N ALA A 123 -13.84 2.05 -2.54
CA ALA A 123 -13.89 2.95 -1.39
C ALA A 123 -12.48 3.39 -0.97
N ARG A 124 -12.37 4.54 -0.30
CA ARG A 124 -11.09 5.07 0.22
C ARG A 124 -11.33 5.85 1.52
N SER A 125 -10.41 5.76 2.47
CA SER A 125 -10.51 6.53 3.72
C SER A 125 -10.25 8.02 3.47
N ASN A 126 -11.01 8.88 4.13
CA ASN A 126 -10.79 10.34 4.10
C ASN A 126 -9.79 10.79 5.16
N GLN A 127 -9.71 10.08 6.28
CA GLN A 127 -8.74 10.31 7.35
C GLN A 127 -7.71 9.17 7.38
N PRO A 128 -6.54 9.40 7.98
CA PRO A 128 -5.62 8.33 8.33
C PRO A 128 -6.27 7.27 9.22
N ILE A 129 -5.84 6.01 9.07
CA ILE A 129 -6.14 4.93 10.02
C ILE A 129 -5.05 4.78 11.08
N LEU A 130 -3.85 5.33 10.81
CA LEU A 130 -2.72 5.42 11.72
C LEU A 130 -1.90 6.66 11.34
N GLU A 131 -1.53 7.46 12.32
CA GLU A 131 -0.77 8.68 12.14
C GLU A 131 0.30 8.81 13.24
N PRO A 132 1.38 9.57 13.02
CA PRO A 132 2.45 9.70 14.01
C PRO A 132 1.95 10.52 15.20
N GLU A 133 1.91 9.88 16.37
CA GLU A 133 1.47 10.49 17.63
C GLU A 133 2.43 10.19 18.77
N ALA A 134 2.99 8.98 18.83
CA ALA A 134 3.92 8.59 19.88
C ALA A 134 5.30 9.25 19.67
N ASP A 135 6.03 9.50 20.76
CA ASP A 135 7.34 10.17 20.72
C ASP A 135 8.30 9.50 19.71
N TYR A 136 8.30 8.17 19.61
CA TYR A 136 9.15 7.41 18.68
C TYR A 136 8.71 7.48 17.21
N GLU A 137 7.51 7.98 16.92
CA GLU A 137 6.96 8.21 15.57
C GLU A 137 7.19 9.67 15.12
N VAL A 138 7.14 10.59 16.08
CA VAL A 138 7.32 12.04 15.87
C VAL A 138 8.80 12.42 15.86
N GLU A 139 9.63 11.78 16.70
CA GLU A 139 11.05 12.09 16.85
C GLU A 139 11.95 10.95 16.34
N GLY A 140 12.99 11.31 15.58
CA GLY A 140 13.97 10.36 15.06
C GLY A 140 14.82 10.95 13.94
N PHE A 141 15.45 10.09 13.13
CA PHE A 141 16.23 10.51 11.96
C PHE A 141 15.39 11.33 10.96
N PHE A 142 14.15 10.90 10.72
CA PHE A 142 13.18 11.63 9.91
C PHE A 142 11.80 11.55 10.58
N GLY A 143 11.50 12.56 11.41
CA GLY A 143 10.32 12.59 12.27
C GLY A 143 8.98 12.69 11.53
N ASN A 144 7.89 12.50 12.28
CA ASN A 144 6.51 12.49 11.78
C ASN A 144 6.25 11.40 10.73
N VAL A 145 6.72 10.18 11.00
CA VAL A 145 6.58 9.04 10.08
C VAL A 145 6.04 7.81 10.79
N VAL A 146 4.93 7.31 10.25
CA VAL A 146 4.52 5.90 10.35
C VAL A 146 4.45 5.31 8.95
N PHE A 147 5.12 4.17 8.72
CA PHE A 147 5.24 3.56 7.40
C PHE A 147 5.14 2.03 7.47
N SER A 148 4.00 1.45 7.11
CA SER A 148 3.83 -0.01 7.12
C SER A 148 4.36 -0.69 5.86
N CYS A 149 5.05 -1.82 6.06
CA CYS A 149 5.50 -2.71 4.98
C CYS A 149 4.86 -4.12 5.07
N GLY A 150 3.95 -4.33 6.02
CA GLY A 150 3.37 -5.66 6.25
C GLY A 150 2.30 -5.67 7.32
N ALA A 151 1.29 -6.51 7.11
CA ALA A 151 0.23 -6.75 8.07
C ALA A 151 -0.18 -8.22 8.07
N LEU A 152 -0.72 -8.68 9.20
CA LEU A 152 -1.33 -10.00 9.36
C LEU A 152 -2.79 -9.83 9.73
N LEU A 153 -3.68 -10.58 9.09
CA LEU A 153 -5.09 -10.65 9.43
C LEU A 153 -5.37 -11.92 10.25
N GLU A 154 -5.90 -11.75 11.46
CA GLU A 154 -6.33 -12.83 12.36
C GLU A 154 -7.74 -12.56 12.87
N GLY A 155 -8.75 -13.12 12.20
CA GLY A 155 -10.15 -12.80 12.48
C GLY A 155 -10.43 -11.33 12.18
N ASP A 156 -10.88 -10.57 13.19
CA ASP A 156 -11.08 -9.12 13.07
C ASP A 156 -9.81 -8.31 13.36
N LYS A 157 -8.68 -8.95 13.71
CA LYS A 157 -7.46 -8.22 14.08
C LYS A 157 -6.53 -8.03 12.89
N VAL A 158 -6.26 -6.79 12.53
CA VAL A 158 -5.20 -6.39 11.60
C VAL A 158 -3.97 -6.00 12.41
N LYS A 159 -2.97 -6.88 12.47
CA LYS A 159 -1.68 -6.60 13.10
C LYS A 159 -0.76 -5.93 12.09
N ILE A 160 -0.41 -4.67 12.32
CA ILE A 160 0.44 -3.88 11.42
C ILE A 160 1.84 -3.78 12.02
N TYR A 161 2.87 -4.02 11.20
CA TYR A 161 4.26 -3.75 11.54
C TYR A 161 4.77 -2.59 10.69
N TYR A 162 5.24 -1.54 11.33
CA TYR A 162 5.55 -0.29 10.64
C TYR A 162 6.86 0.34 11.13
N GLY A 163 7.56 0.97 10.20
CA GLY A 163 8.71 1.81 10.49
C GLY A 163 8.26 3.12 11.13
N VAL A 164 9.05 3.62 12.07
CA VAL A 164 8.79 4.84 12.83
C VAL A 164 9.99 5.78 12.76
N ALA A 165 9.73 7.02 12.37
CA ALA A 165 10.70 8.10 12.20
C ALA A 165 12.00 7.73 11.42
N ASP A 166 11.89 6.82 10.43
CA ASP A 166 13.01 6.19 9.70
C ASP A 166 14.13 5.62 10.62
N THR A 167 13.76 5.22 11.83
CA THR A 167 14.73 4.89 12.90
C THR A 167 14.49 3.51 13.48
N SER A 168 13.24 3.13 13.70
CA SER A 168 12.89 1.91 14.43
C SER A 168 11.66 1.21 13.85
N MET A 169 11.30 0.07 14.42
CA MET A 169 10.07 -0.67 14.10
C MET A 169 9.11 -0.60 15.28
N ALA A 170 7.82 -0.47 14.97
CA ALA A 170 6.72 -0.57 15.92
C ALA A 170 5.67 -1.57 15.42
N GLY A 171 4.68 -1.86 16.27
CA GLY A 171 3.56 -2.73 15.94
C GLY A 171 2.27 -2.25 16.60
N ALA A 172 1.16 -2.40 15.88
CA ALA A 172 -0.17 -2.04 16.35
C ALA A 172 -1.19 -3.12 15.96
N GLU A 173 -2.28 -3.25 16.73
CA GLU A 173 -3.45 -4.04 16.36
C GLU A 173 -4.63 -3.10 16.13
N LEU A 174 -5.25 -3.18 14.96
CA LEU A 174 -6.49 -2.48 14.62
C LEU A 174 -7.61 -3.49 14.35
N SER A 175 -8.86 -3.08 14.52
CA SER A 175 -10.01 -3.87 14.05
C SER A 175 -10.15 -3.72 12.53
N LEU A 176 -10.36 -4.84 11.82
CA LEU A 176 -10.70 -4.86 10.41
C LEU A 176 -12.02 -4.12 10.18
N GLN A 177 -13.02 -4.39 11.02
CA GLN A 177 -14.31 -3.74 10.94
C GLN A 177 -14.19 -2.22 11.12
N ASP A 178 -13.43 -1.75 12.12
CA ASP A 178 -13.21 -0.30 12.31
C ASP A 178 -12.51 0.33 11.10
N ILE A 179 -11.51 -0.34 10.51
CA ILE A 179 -10.86 0.14 9.28
C ILE A 179 -11.89 0.25 8.15
N LEU A 180 -12.71 -0.78 7.93
CA LEU A 180 -13.72 -0.79 6.88
C LEU A 180 -14.77 0.30 7.07
N ASP A 181 -15.12 0.63 8.31
CA ASP A 181 -16.10 1.67 8.64
C ASP A 181 -15.54 3.09 8.42
N THR A 182 -14.21 3.26 8.31
CA THR A 182 -13.59 4.54 7.92
C THR A 182 -13.71 4.85 6.42
N LEU A 183 -14.07 3.86 5.60
CA LEU A 183 -14.05 3.97 4.15
C LEU A 183 -15.28 4.73 3.63
N VAL A 184 -15.03 5.65 2.70
CA VAL A 184 -16.07 6.32 1.94
C VAL A 184 -16.17 5.66 0.57
N TYR A 185 -17.34 5.10 0.27
CA TYR A 185 -17.62 4.45 -1.01
C TYR A 185 -17.68 5.48 -2.14
N LEU A 186 -17.08 5.12 -3.27
CA LEU A 186 -17.07 5.95 -4.47
C LEU A 186 -18.31 5.63 -5.31
N ASP A 187 -18.91 6.67 -5.88
CA ASP A 187 -20.06 6.58 -6.80
C ASP A 187 -19.65 6.04 -8.19
#